data_AF-A0A354FBP9-F1
#
_entry.id   AF-A0A354FBP9-F1
#
_cell.length_a   1.000
_cell.length_b   1.000
_cell.length_c   1.000
_cell.angle_alpha   90.00
_cell.angle_beta   90.00
_cell.angle_gamma   90.00
#
_symmetry.space_group_name_H-M   'P 1'
#
loop_
_entity.id
_entity.type
_entity.pdbx_description
1 polymer ?
#
loop_
_entity_poly.entity_id
_entity_poly.type
_entity_poly.pdbx_seq_one_letter_code
_entity_poly.pdbx_strand_id
1 'polypeptide(L)'
;MALTCGIIGLPLVGKTTLFNLLTKADEETSNYSGRIKTNVRVAEIPDRRLDFLAGIYHPKKVVPAVLEVTDVPGLNPGKGAAFLAAVREVDALIHVVRA
;
A
#
# COMPACT_ATOMS: atom_id res chain seq x y z
N MET A 1 10.42 0.30 -14.12
CA MET A 1 9.17 0.11 -13.37
C MET A 1 9.49 0.40 -11.92
N ALA A 2 8.66 1.19 -11.25
CA ALA A 2 8.74 1.30 -9.79
C ALA A 2 8.23 -0.01 -9.20
N LEU A 3 8.80 -0.45 -8.08
CA LEU A 3 8.37 -1.67 -7.40
C LEU A 3 6.98 -1.44 -6.81
N THR A 4 6.01 -2.31 -7.14
CA THR A 4 4.63 -2.22 -6.63
C THR A 4 4.35 -3.31 -5.60
N CYS A 5 3.84 -2.91 -4.43
CA CYS A 5 3.43 -3.82 -3.36
C CYS A 5 1.91 -3.96 -3.29
N GLY A 6 1.40 -5.20 -3.22
CA GLY A 6 -0.01 -5.49 -2.98
C GLY A 6 -0.29 -5.83 -1.51
N ILE A 7 -1.22 -5.13 -0.86
CA ILE A 7 -1.65 -5.46 0.50
C ILE A 7 -2.78 -6.50 0.44
N ILE A 8 -2.53 -7.68 1.01
CA ILE A 8 -3.45 -8.82 1.07
C ILE A 8 -3.81 -9.19 2.52
N GLY A 9 -4.93 -9.88 2.68
CA GLY A 9 -5.45 -10.31 3.98
C GLY A 9 -6.94 -10.60 3.90
N LEU A 10 -7.44 -11.27 4.94
CA LEU A 10 -8.88 -11.54 5.09
C LEU A 10 -9.66 -10.24 5.38
N PRO A 11 -11.00 -10.25 5.22
CA PRO A 11 -11.84 -9.14 5.69
C PRO A 11 -11.58 -8.82 7.17
N LEU A 12 -11.66 -7.53 7.53
CA LEU A 12 -11.59 -7.04 8.92
C LEU A 12 -10.26 -7.28 9.67
N VAL A 13 -9.16 -7.49 8.95
CA VAL A 13 -7.80 -7.59 9.55
C VAL A 13 -7.08 -6.24 9.68
N GLY A 14 -7.69 -5.12 9.25
CA GLY A 14 -7.08 -3.79 9.28
C GLY A 14 -6.33 -3.38 8.01
N LYS A 15 -6.58 -4.08 6.89
CA LYS A 15 -5.91 -3.86 5.60
C LYS A 15 -6.01 -2.41 5.08
N THR A 16 -7.23 -1.85 5.05
CA THR A 16 -7.49 -0.46 4.63
C THR A 16 -6.89 0.55 5.61
N THR A 17 -6.88 0.24 6.91
CA THR A 17 -6.23 1.08 7.92
C THR A 17 -4.73 1.18 7.66
N LEU A 18 -4.06 0.06 7.37
CA LEU A 18 -2.63 0.06 7.02
C LEU A 18 -2.37 0.83 5.72
N PHE A 19 -3.21 0.64 4.71
CA PHE A 19 -3.12 1.36 3.44
C PHE A 19 -3.18 2.88 3.65
N ASN A 20 -4.15 3.35 4.44
CA ASN A 20 -4.31 4.77 4.76
C ASN A 20 -3.10 5.32 5.52
N LEU A 21 -2.57 4.57 6.50
CA LEU A 21 -1.38 4.98 7.25
C LEU A 21 -0.15 5.14 6.37
N LEU A 22 0.08 4.21 5.42
CA LEU A 22 1.23 4.26 4.52
C LEU A 22 1.13 5.39 3.49
N THR A 23 -0.09 5.67 3.02
CA THR A 23 -0.33 6.57 1.89
C THR A 23 -0.78 7.97 2.33
N LYS A 24 -0.99 8.18 3.63
CA LYS A 24 -1.65 9.36 4.21
C LYS A 24 -2.99 9.67 3.53
N ALA A 25 -3.70 8.63 3.07
CA ALA A 25 -4.98 8.75 2.40
C ALA A 25 -6.14 8.68 3.39
N ASP A 26 -7.23 9.40 3.10
CA ASP A 26 -8.46 9.41 3.89
C ASP A 26 -9.55 8.49 3.29
N GLU A 27 -9.22 7.23 2.95
CA GLU A 27 -10.24 6.31 2.44
C GLU A 27 -11.13 5.76 3.58
N GLU A 28 -12.45 5.78 3.39
CA GLU A 28 -13.43 5.36 4.41
C GLU A 28 -13.23 3.92 4.92
N THR A 29 -13.02 3.76 6.22
CA THR A 29 -12.80 2.45 6.86
C THR A 29 -14.09 1.67 7.17
N SER A 30 -15.28 2.25 6.93
CA SER A 30 -16.59 1.76 7.39
C SER A 30 -17.34 0.84 6.41
N ASN A 31 -16.96 0.76 5.14
CA ASN A 31 -17.75 0.02 4.16
C ASN A 31 -17.44 -1.49 4.20
N TYR A 32 -18.37 -2.26 4.76
CA TYR A 32 -18.37 -3.73 4.90
C TYR A 32 -18.58 -4.47 3.55
N SER A 33 -18.93 -3.74 2.48
CA SER A 33 -19.10 -4.30 1.13
C SER A 33 -17.74 -4.38 0.43
N GLY A 34 -17.33 -5.62 0.09
CA GLY A 34 -16.04 -5.89 -0.54
C GLY A 34 -15.73 -4.95 -1.72
N ARG A 35 -14.73 -4.08 -1.53
CA ARG A 35 -14.31 -3.08 -2.51
C ARG A 35 -13.87 -3.76 -3.81
N ILE A 36 -14.45 -3.33 -4.94
CA ILE A 36 -14.22 -3.88 -6.28
C ILE A 36 -13.06 -3.15 -6.99
N LYS A 37 -12.65 -1.97 -6.52
CA LYS A 37 -11.70 -1.08 -7.20
C LYS A 37 -10.30 -1.15 -6.58
N THR A 38 -9.30 -1.44 -7.41
CA THR A 38 -7.87 -1.42 -7.06
C THR A 38 -7.41 0.04 -6.91
N ASN A 39 -7.02 0.45 -5.70
CA ASN A 39 -6.49 1.79 -5.44
C ASN A 39 -4.96 1.72 -5.41
N VAL A 40 -4.31 2.45 -6.33
CA VAL A 40 -2.85 2.63 -6.35
C VAL A 40 -2.52 3.98 -5.72
N ARG A 41 -1.60 3.97 -4.77
CA ARG A 41 -1.10 5.16 -4.09
C ARG A 41 0.41 5.05 -3.89
N VAL A 42 1.03 6.19 -3.63
CA VAL A 42 2.47 6.30 -3.41
C VAL A 42 2.72 6.58 -1.94
N ALA A 43 3.64 5.82 -1.33
CA ALA A 43 4.14 6.03 0.01
C ALA A 43 5.61 6.50 -0.06
N GLU A 44 5.95 7.54 0.69
CA GLU A 44 7.33 8.01 0.81
C GLU A 44 8.13 7.10 1.76
N ILE A 45 9.34 6.74 1.36
CA ILE A 45 10.22 5.88 2.17
C ILE A 45 11.02 6.76 3.13
N PRO A 46 10.88 6.60 4.46
CA PRO A 46 11.68 7.33 5.42
C PRO A 46 13.16 6.88 5.36
N ASP A 47 14.08 7.81 5.10
CA ASP A 47 15.52 7.52 5.00
C ASP A 47 16.37 8.55 5.75
N ARG A 48 16.91 8.15 6.90
CA ARG A 48 17.77 9.00 7.74
C ARG A 48 19.04 9.48 7.03
N ARG A 49 19.52 8.74 6.02
CA ARG A 49 20.71 9.13 5.25
C ARG A 49 20.38 10.31 4.33
N LEU A 50 19.18 10.30 3.75
CA LEU A 50 18.69 11.41 2.95
C LEU A 50 18.52 12.67 3.81
N ASP A 51 17.96 12.52 5.02
CA ASP A 51 17.81 13.61 5.98
C ASP A 51 19.16 14.21 6.39
N PHE A 52 20.14 13.34 6.66
CA PHE A 52 21.51 13.76 6.99
C PHE A 52 22.17 14.55 5.85
N LEU A 53 22.07 14.06 4.60
CA LEU A 53 22.62 14.75 3.44
C LEU A 53 21.90 16.08 3.19
N ALA A 54 20.59 16.13 3.36
CA ALA A 54 19.82 17.37 3.26
C ALA A 54 20.27 18.41 4.29
N GLY A 55 20.60 17.98 5.51
CA GLY A 55 21.13 18.85 6.58
C GLY A 55 22.55 19.35 6.33
N ILE A 56 23.36 18.65 5.54
CA ILE A 56 24.71 19.12 5.16
C ILE A 56 24.62 20.08 3.97
N TYR A 57 23.95 19.66 2.90
CA TYR A 57 24.02 20.32 1.60
C TYR A 57 22.96 21.40 1.39
N HIS A 58 21.93 21.47 2.25
CA HIS A 58 20.84 22.45 2.20
C HIS A 58 20.24 22.64 0.78
N PRO A 59 19.83 21.54 0.09
CA PRO A 59 19.31 21.64 -1.26
C PRO A 59 17.96 22.37 -1.27
N LYS A 60 17.62 23.00 -2.40
CA LYS A 60 16.31 23.65 -2.59
C LYS A 60 15.12 22.68 -2.51
N LYS A 61 15.37 21.38 -2.76
CA LYS A 61 14.35 20.31 -2.76
C LYS A 61 14.99 19.00 -2.34
N VAL A 62 14.32 18.28 -1.44
CA VAL A 62 14.62 16.89 -1.08
C VAL A 62 13.53 16.02 -1.68
N VAL A 63 13.92 14.95 -2.37
CA VAL A 63 12.97 14.03 -3.02
C VAL A 63 13.18 12.64 -2.43
N PRO A 64 12.25 12.11 -1.63
CA PRO A 64 12.38 10.78 -1.07
C PRO A 64 12.19 9.70 -2.13
N ALA A 65 12.72 8.51 -1.85
CA ALA A 65 12.34 7.31 -2.57
C ALA A 65 10.87 6.97 -2.27
N VAL A 66 10.26 6.26 -3.21
CA VAL A 66 8.81 6.17 -3.34
C VAL A 66 8.43 4.70 -3.56
N LEU A 67 7.41 4.24 -2.84
CA LEU A 67 6.87 2.89 -2.95
C LEU A 67 5.42 2.96 -3.44
N GLU A 68 5.12 2.23 -4.51
CA GLU A 68 3.73 2.09 -4.97
C GLU A 68 3.04 1.00 -4.18
N VAL A 69 1.88 1.33 -3.60
CA VAL A 69 1.09 0.44 -2.78
C VAL A 69 -0.30 0.28 -3.41
N THR A 70 -0.71 -0.97 -3.56
CA THR A 70 -1.98 -1.38 -4.14
C THR A 70 -2.83 -2.08 -3.10
N ASP A 71 -4.04 -1.57 -2.85
CA ASP A 71 -5.03 -2.26 -2.01
C ASP A 71 -5.71 -3.37 -2.81
N VAL A 72 -5.33 -4.63 -2.58
CA VAL A 72 -5.92 -5.78 -3.28
C VAL A 72 -7.29 -6.10 -2.67
N PRO A 73 -8.35 -6.29 -3.47
CA PRO A 73 -9.66 -6.72 -2.97
C PRO A 73 -9.56 -7.95 -2.06
N GLY A 74 -10.28 -7.95 -0.94
CA GLY A 74 -10.25 -9.05 0.01
C GLY A 74 -10.72 -10.38 -0.60
N LEU A 75 -10.12 -11.48 -0.16
CA LEU A 75 -10.50 -12.83 -0.59
C LEU A 75 -11.94 -13.12 -0.14
N ASN A 76 -12.85 -13.27 -1.10
CA ASN A 76 -14.24 -13.65 -0.87
C ASN A 76 -14.54 -15.01 -1.53
N PRO A 77 -15.41 -15.84 -0.93
CA PRO A 77 -15.88 -17.07 -1.57
C PRO A 77 -16.43 -16.78 -2.97
N GLY A 78 -15.93 -17.49 -3.99
CA GLY A 78 -16.34 -17.31 -5.39
C GLY A 78 -15.58 -16.21 -6.17
N LYS A 79 -14.66 -15.46 -5.56
CA LYS A 79 -13.85 -14.42 -6.23
C LYS A 79 -12.35 -14.71 -6.27
N GLY A 80 -11.94 -15.97 -6.12
CA GLY A 80 -10.53 -16.38 -6.09
C GLY A 80 -9.74 -16.02 -7.35
N ALA A 81 -10.34 -16.12 -8.54
CA ALA A 81 -9.67 -15.79 -9.80
C ALA A 81 -9.33 -14.29 -9.90
N ALA A 82 -10.24 -13.40 -9.48
CA ALA A 82 -10.00 -11.97 -9.47
C ALA A 82 -8.91 -11.57 -8.46
N PHE A 83 -8.87 -12.23 -7.30
CA PHE A 83 -7.80 -12.07 -6.32
C PHE A 83 -6.44 -12.48 -6.89
N LEU A 84 -6.35 -13.67 -7.50
CA LEU A 84 -5.10 -14.15 -8.11
C LEU A 84 -4.63 -13.28 -9.28
N ALA A 85 -5.56 -12.76 -10.08
CA ALA A 85 -5.25 -11.79 -11.12
C ALA A 85 -4.61 -10.53 -10.52
N ALA A 86 -5.23 -9.95 -9.48
CA ALA A 86 -4.68 -8.76 -8.82
C ALA A 86 -3.32 -9.00 -8.14
N VAL A 87 -3.10 -10.19 -7.57
CA VAL A 87 -1.80 -10.57 -6.97
C VAL A 87 -0.69 -10.73 -8.03
N ARG A 88 -1.03 -11.09 -9.27
CA ARG A 88 -0.04 -11.21 -10.36
C ARG A 88 0.42 -9.86 -10.91
N GLU A 89 -0.32 -8.79 -10.64
CA GLU A 89 0.00 -7.43 -11.09
C GLU A 89 0.94 -6.69 -10.13
N VAL A 90 1.40 -7.32 -9.05
CA VAL A 90 2.30 -6.72 -8.05
C VAL A 90 3.59 -7.50 -7.90
N ASP A 91 4.68 -6.81 -7.56
CA ASP A 91 6.01 -7.40 -7.42
C ASP A 91 6.22 -8.02 -6.03
N ALA A 92 5.52 -7.52 -5.01
CA ALA A 92 5.65 -7.96 -3.63
C ALA A 92 4.30 -7.96 -2.88
N LEU A 93 4.18 -8.80 -1.85
CA LEU A 93 2.96 -8.93 -1.05
C LEU A 93 3.19 -8.54 0.40
N ILE A 94 2.28 -7.70 0.92
CA ILE A 94 2.19 -7.35 2.34
C ILE A 94 0.98 -8.09 2.91
N HIS A 95 1.23 -9.16 3.66
CA HIS A 95 0.15 -9.98 4.24
C HIS A 95 -0.18 -9.52 5.66
N VAL A 96 -1.39 -8.97 5.82
CA VAL A 96 -1.90 -8.52 7.12
C VAL A 96 -2.63 -9.68 7.82
N VAL A 97 -2.14 -10.05 9.00
CA VAL A 97 -2.71 -11.09 9.86
C VAL A 97 -3.17 -10.44 11.16
N ARG A 98 -4.41 -10.72 11.57
CA ARG A 98 -4.95 -10.24 12.86
C ARG A 98 -4.46 -11.15 13.99
N ALA A 99 -3.86 -10.56 15.01
CA ALA A 99 -3.43 -11.21 16.25
C ALA A 99 -4.31 -10.79 17.43
#